data_AF-A0A524QT90-F1
#
_entry.id   AF-A0A524QT90-F1
#
_cell.length_a   1.000
_cell.length_b   1.000
_cell.length_c   1.000
_cell.angle_alpha   90.00
_cell.angle_beta   90.00
_cell.angle_gamma   90.00
#
_symmetry.space_group_name_H-M   'P 1'
#
loop_
_entity.id
_entity.type
_entity.pdbx_description
1 polymer ?
#
loop_
_entity_poly.entity_id
_entity_poly.type
_entity_poly.pdbx_seq_one_letter_code
_entity_poly.pdbx_strand_id
1 'polypeptide(L)' 'DSKVFEAVAFALLAYQTVTGQWGNIPSVTGANHPVLLGTIVPNGPRWRESLPAR' A
#
# COMPACT_ATOMS: atom_id res chain seq x y z
N ASP A 1 -14.68 4.63 16.99
CA ASP A 1 -15.04 3.81 15.81
C ASP A 1 -14.38 4.26 14.51
N SER A 2 -14.52 5.52 14.06
CA SER A 2 -13.90 6.01 12.80
C SER A 2 -12.37 5.83 12.72
N LYS A 3 -11.61 6.06 13.81
CA LYS A 3 -10.15 5.87 13.82
C LYS A 3 -9.70 4.43 13.52
N VAL A 4 -10.47 3.44 13.98
CA VAL A 4 -10.16 2.03 13.71
C VAL A 4 -10.38 1.73 12.24
N PHE A 5 -11.46 2.25 11.66
CA PHE A 5 -11.76 2.12 10.24
C PHE A 5 -10.66 2.73 9.37
N GLU A 6 -10.21 3.96 9.70
CA GLU A 6 -9.11 4.62 8.96
C GLU A 6 -7.80 3.84 9.06
N ALA A 7 -7.46 3.31 10.25
CA ALA A 7 -6.27 2.49 10.41
C ALA A 7 -6.31 1.21 9.56
N VAL A 8 -7.47 0.55 9.50
CA VAL A 8 -7.67 -0.63 8.64
C VAL A 8 -7.58 -0.26 7.16
N ALA A 9 -8.10 0.89 6.75
CA ALA A 9 -7.97 1.37 5.37
C ALA A 9 -6.49 1.53 4.97
N PHE A 10 -5.64 2.10 5.84
CA PHE A 10 -4.20 2.17 5.57
C PHE A 10 -3.52 0.79 5.50
N ALA A 11 -3.93 -0.16 6.35
CA ALA A 11 -3.41 -1.53 6.28
C ALA A 11 -3.75 -2.21 4.94
N LEU A 12 -4.97 -2.00 4.43
CA LEU A 12 -5.40 -2.49 3.12
C LEU A 12 -4.60 -1.84 1.97
N LEU A 13 -4.35 -0.53 2.03
CA LEU A 13 -3.52 0.16 1.03
C LEU A 13 -2.09 -0.40 1.00
N ALA A 14 -1.50 -0.73 2.14
CA ALA A 14 -0.19 -1.37 2.21
C ALA A 14 -0.20 -2.76 1.55
N TYR A 15 -1.22 -3.58 1.83
CA TYR A 15 -1.40 -4.89 1.19
C TYR A 15 -1.54 -4.77 -0.33
N GLN A 16 -2.37 -3.83 -0.80
CA GLN A 16 -2.56 -3.57 -2.23
C GLN A 16 -1.24 -3.18 -2.91
N THR A 17 -0.43 -2.33 -2.29
CA THR A 17 0.88 -1.94 -2.84
C THR A 17 1.86 -3.11 -2.91
N VAL A 18 1.92 -3.98 -1.89
CA VAL A 18 2.78 -5.18 -1.91
C VAL A 18 2.32 -6.22 -2.95
N THR A 19 1.01 -6.27 -3.24
CA THR A 19 0.40 -7.21 -4.19
C THR A 19 0.16 -6.62 -5.59
N GLY A 20 0.61 -5.39 -5.84
CA GLY A 20 0.48 -4.73 -7.14
C GLY A 20 -0.98 -4.41 -7.53
N GLN A 21 -1.86 -4.21 -6.56
CA GLN A 21 -3.25 -3.83 -6.77
C GLN A 21 -3.42 -2.31 -6.59
N TRP A 22 -4.24 -1.69 -7.44
CA TRP A 22 -4.51 -0.25 -7.36
C TRP A 22 -5.33 0.11 -6.12
N GLY A 23 -4.99 1.22 -5.48
CA GLY A 23 -5.63 1.68 -4.25
C GLY A 23 -6.56 2.89 -4.40
N ASN A 24 -6.52 3.56 -5.56
CA ASN A 24 -7.40 4.69 -5.85
C ASN A 24 -8.56 4.27 -6.78
N ILE A 25 -9.63 5.06 -6.71
CA ILE A 25 -10.75 5.00 -7.65
C ILE A 25 -10.78 6.35 -8.38
N PRO A 26 -10.43 6.41 -9.68
CA PRO A 26 -10.33 7.66 -10.44
C PRO A 26 -11.56 8.57 -10.35
N SER A 27 -12.77 8.00 -10.38
CA SER A 27 -14.02 8.77 -10.26
C SER A 27 -14.23 9.43 -8.89
N VAL A 28 -13.53 8.95 -7.86
CA VAL A 28 -13.55 9.53 -6.50
C VAL A 28 -12.41 10.53 -6.32
N THR A 29 -11.22 10.23 -6.86
CA THR A 29 -10.01 11.04 -6.62
C THR A 29 -9.72 12.08 -7.69
N GLY A 30 -10.40 12.04 -8.84
CA GLY A 30 -10.10 12.88 -10.01
C GLY A 30 -8.79 12.51 -10.73
N ALA A 31 -8.23 11.32 -10.48
CA ALA A 31 -7.02 10.88 -11.16
C ALA A 31 -7.31 10.49 -12.62
N ASN A 32 -6.32 10.62 -13.51
CA ASN A 32 -6.49 10.26 -14.93
C ASN A 32 -6.60 8.74 -15.18
N HIS A 33 -6.06 7.93 -14.27
CA HIS A 33 -6.08 6.47 -14.34
C HIS A 33 -5.85 5.85 -12.95
N PRO A 34 -6.11 4.54 -12.77
CA PRO A 34 -5.78 3.83 -11.54
C PRO A 34 -4.27 3.72 -11.30
N VAL A 35 -3.83 3.83 -10.05
CA VAL A 35 -2.43 3.82 -9.62
C VAL A 35 -2.24 3.04 -8.32
N LEU A 36 -1.02 2.55 -8.10
CA LEU A 36 -0.60 2.07 -6.77
C LEU A 36 -0.43 3.26 -5.81
N LEU A 37 -0.87 3.10 -4.57
CA LEU A 37 -0.79 4.16 -3.56
C LEU A 37 0.22 3.83 -2.47
N GLY A 38 1.13 4.77 -2.19
CA GLY A 38 2.11 4.65 -1.11
C GLY A 38 3.53 4.35 -1.60
N THR A 39 4.42 4.05 -0.67
CA THR A 39 5.84 3.80 -0.95
C THR A 39 6.35 2.75 0.03
N ILE A 40 7.04 1.73 -0.47
CA ILE A 40 7.69 0.73 0.37
C ILE A 40 8.99 1.34 0.89
N VAL A 41 9.02 1.64 2.19
CA VAL A 41 10.22 2.12 2.89
C VAL A 41 10.88 0.91 3.56
N PRO A 42 12.07 0.49 3.11
CA PRO A 42 12.73 -0.64 3.71
C PRO A 42 13.25 -0.37 5.14
N ASN A 43 13.30 -1.40 5.98
CA ASN A 43 13.70 -1.30 7.40
C ASN A 43 15.22 -1.15 7.64
N GLY A 44 15.98 -0.74 6.62
CA GLY A 44 17.43 -0.50 6.71
C GLY A 44 18.26 -1.19 5.64
N PRO A 45 19.60 -1.09 5.74
CA PRO A 45 20.51 -1.84 4.88
C PRO A 45 20.23 -3.34 4.93
N ARG A 46 20.40 -4.03 3.80
CA ARG A 46 20.24 -5.50 3.68
C ARG A 46 18.83 -6.04 3.97
N TRP A 47 17.79 -5.20 4.05
CA TRP A 47 16.41 -5.65 4.31
C TRP A 47 15.94 -6.79 3.39
N ARG A 48 16.35 -6.79 2.11
CA ARG A 48 16.00 -7.84 1.15
C ARG A 48 16.53 -9.22 1.55
N GLU A 49 17.64 -9.27 2.27
CA GLU A 49 18.25 -10.51 2.74
C GLU A 49 17.52 -11.08 3.97
N SER A 50 16.76 -10.24 4.69
CA SER A 50 15.90 -10.68 5.78
C SER A 50 14.58 -11.31 5.29
N LEU A 51 14.29 -11.20 3.99
CA LEU A 51 13.12 -11.85 3.41
C LEU A 51 13.39 -13.35 3.29
N PRO A 52 12.46 -14.22 3.74
CA PRO A 52 12.59 -15.65 3.49
C PRO A 52 12.69 -15.90 1.98
N ALA A 53 13.58 -16.81 1.60
CA ALA A 53 13.65 -17.28 0.21
C ALA A 53 12.27 -17.81 -0.18
N ARG A 54 11.78 -17.34 -1.33
CA ARG A 54 10.53 -17.82 -1.93
C ARG A 54 10.72 -19.22 -2.49
#